data_AF-A0AAT9HM47-F1
#
_entry.id   AF-A0AAT9HM47-F1
#
_cell.length_a   1.000
_cell.length_b   1.000
_cell.length_c   1.000
_cell.angle_alpha   90.00
_cell.angle_beta   90.00
_cell.angle_gamma   90.00
#
_symmetry.space_group_name_H-M   'P 1'
#
loop_
_entity.id
_entity.type
_entity.pdbx_description
1 polymer ?
#
loop_
_entity_poly.entity_id
_entity_poly.type
_entity_poly.pdbx_seq_one_letter_code
_entity_poly.pdbx_strand_id
1 'polypeptide(L)'
;MQFDGYLPEPCVLEPEQITEYPDHLELSEELQEQLKQWSVPQAAEEDMDPDTYYDCVLSNAPGWKVGGWPAWNSTDPRPRPCSECGTGMEVLMTVATFEEGDDAGNSWSPYPHPGAGPYPGHRGYNATGVQIGSGYRQHLFVCPAKPEHPHIELMT
;
A
#
# COMPACT_ATOMS: atom_id res chain seq x y z
N MET A 1 2.27 4.89 26.57
CA MET A 1 0.99 4.16 26.55
C MET A 1 1.03 3.25 25.35
N GLN A 2 0.96 1.94 25.56
CA GLN A 2 0.82 0.97 24.48
C GLN A 2 -0.67 0.69 24.42
N PHE A 3 -1.34 1.14 23.36
CA PHE A 3 -2.75 0.82 23.14
C PHE A 3 -2.84 -0.59 22.54
N ASP A 4 -3.84 -1.36 22.95
CA ASP A 4 -3.97 -2.77 22.58
C ASP A 4 -4.01 -2.99 21.04
N GLY A 5 -4.48 -2.01 20.26
CA GLY A 5 -4.55 -2.07 18.80
C GLY A 5 -3.24 -1.80 18.04
N TYR A 6 -2.09 -1.67 18.71
CA TYR A 6 -0.78 -1.57 18.05
C TYR A 6 0.05 -2.86 18.15
N LEU A 7 -0.44 -3.88 18.85
CA LEU A 7 0.21 -5.18 18.93
C LEU A 7 -0.51 -6.15 18.00
N PRO A 8 0.17 -6.74 17.01
CA PRO A 8 -0.47 -7.72 16.16
C PRO A 8 -0.86 -8.97 16.96
N GLU A 9 -2.03 -9.52 16.65
CA GLU A 9 -2.44 -10.84 17.11
C GLU A 9 -1.44 -11.89 16.61
N PRO A 10 -1.09 -12.90 17.43
CA PRO A 10 -0.22 -13.97 16.98
C PRO A 10 -0.80 -14.71 15.77
N CYS A 11 -0.12 -14.60 14.63
CA CYS A 11 -0.53 -15.22 13.37
C CYS A 11 0.64 -15.93 12.68
N VAL A 12 0.32 -16.77 11.70
CA VAL A 12 1.31 -17.33 10.78
C VAL A 12 1.50 -16.33 9.65
N LEU A 13 2.76 -16.01 9.33
CA LEU A 13 3.08 -15.15 8.19
C LEU A 13 3.22 -16.01 6.92
N GLU A 14 2.50 -15.62 5.88
CA GLU A 14 2.52 -16.26 4.56
C GLU A 14 2.84 -15.19 3.49
N PRO A 15 4.11 -14.79 3.36
CA PRO A 15 4.49 -13.73 2.44
C PRO A 15 4.36 -14.16 0.98
N GLU A 16 3.74 -13.33 0.16
CA GLU A 16 3.68 -13.46 -1.30
C GLU A 16 4.56 -12.39 -1.96
N GLN A 17 5.30 -12.76 -3.00
CA GLN A 17 6.05 -11.78 -3.80
C GLN A 17 5.15 -11.26 -4.92
N ILE A 18 4.88 -9.96 -4.89
CA ILE A 18 4.07 -9.26 -5.88
C ILE A 18 4.87 -8.13 -6.54
N THR A 19 4.41 -7.68 -7.70
CA THR A 19 4.96 -6.51 -8.38
C THR A 19 4.06 -5.32 -8.10
N GLU A 20 4.65 -4.23 -7.62
CA GLU A 20 3.96 -2.95 -7.46
C GLU A 20 4.58 -1.89 -8.36
N TYR A 21 3.78 -0.86 -8.63
CA TYR A 21 4.17 0.32 -9.38
C TYR A 21 3.99 1.58 -8.52
N PRO A 22 4.64 2.71 -8.89
CA PRO A 22 4.38 3.99 -8.25
C PRO A 22 2.95 4.46 -8.49
N ASP A 23 2.46 5.32 -7.60
CA ASP A 23 1.22 6.07 -7.81
C ASP A 23 1.30 6.94 -9.08
N HIS A 24 0.17 7.16 -9.73
CA HIS A 24 0.12 7.91 -10.98
C HIS A 24 0.77 9.30 -10.86
N LEU A 25 0.66 9.98 -9.71
CA LEU A 25 1.25 11.31 -9.49
C LEU A 25 2.78 11.29 -9.37
N GLU A 26 3.40 10.13 -9.18
CA GLU A 26 4.85 9.95 -9.20
C GLU A 26 5.39 9.64 -10.62
N LEU A 27 4.50 9.38 -11.59
CA LEU A 27 4.85 9.16 -12.99
C LEU A 27 5.03 10.47 -13.75
N SER A 28 5.72 10.39 -14.90
CA SER A 28 5.78 11.52 -15.83
C SER A 28 4.39 11.83 -16.41
N GLU A 29 4.13 13.09 -16.76
CA GLU A 29 2.87 13.51 -17.39
C GLU A 29 2.54 12.68 -18.65
N GLU A 30 3.56 12.29 -19.42
CA GLU A 30 3.40 11.45 -20.60
C GLU A 30 2.89 10.04 -20.25
N LEU A 31 3.43 9.42 -19.19
CA LEU A 31 2.98 8.10 -18.74
C LEU A 31 1.59 8.16 -18.10
N GLN A 32 1.31 9.22 -17.34
CA GLN A 32 -0.04 9.44 -16.77
C GLN A 32 -1.09 9.50 -17.88
N GLU A 33 -0.84 10.25 -18.96
CA GLU A 33 -1.78 10.36 -20.08
C GLU A 33 -1.95 9.02 -20.82
N GLN A 34 -0.86 8.26 -21.01
CA GLN A 34 -0.93 6.94 -21.62
C GLN A 34 -1.75 5.96 -20.77
N LEU A 35 -1.56 5.96 -19.46
CA LEU A 35 -2.32 5.12 -18.53
C LEU A 35 -3.79 5.51 -18.53
N LYS A 36 -4.11 6.81 -18.42
CA LYS A 36 -5.47 7.33 -18.49
C LYS A 36 -6.21 6.84 -19.72
N GLN A 37 -5.60 6.96 -20.89
CA GLN A 37 -6.22 6.54 -22.16
C GLN A 37 -6.42 5.03 -22.23
N TRP A 38 -5.50 4.26 -21.68
CA TRP A 38 -5.57 2.80 -21.68
C TRP A 38 -6.58 2.24 -20.67
N SER A 39 -6.72 2.86 -19.49
CA SER A 39 -7.57 2.37 -18.41
C SER A 39 -9.04 2.82 -18.48
N VAL A 40 -9.42 3.76 -19.37
CA VAL A 40 -10.82 4.25 -19.47
C VAL A 40 -11.86 3.12 -19.55
N PRO A 41 -11.72 2.10 -20.43
CA PRO A 41 -12.72 1.07 -20.54
C PRO A 41 -12.89 0.25 -19.26
N GLN A 42 -11.78 -0.16 -18.64
CA GLN A 42 -11.79 -1.00 -17.44
C GLN A 42 -12.23 -0.22 -16.20
N ALA A 43 -11.79 1.03 -16.07
CA ALA A 43 -12.22 1.91 -14.99
C ALA A 43 -13.74 2.15 -15.04
N ALA A 44 -14.31 2.31 -16.24
CA ALA A 44 -15.76 2.45 -16.41
C ALA A 44 -16.53 1.16 -16.08
N GLU A 45 -15.95 -0.02 -16.30
CA GLU A 45 -16.57 -1.31 -15.89
C GLU A 45 -16.65 -1.44 -14.36
N GLU A 46 -15.70 -0.85 -13.63
CA GLU A 46 -15.64 -0.87 -12.16
C GLU A 46 -16.26 0.38 -11.49
N ASP A 47 -16.89 1.29 -12.26
CA ASP A 47 -17.45 2.57 -11.77
C ASP A 47 -16.40 3.46 -11.06
N MET A 48 -15.19 3.49 -11.62
CA MET A 48 -14.03 4.25 -11.13
C MET A 48 -13.54 5.25 -12.18
N ASP A 49 -12.84 6.30 -11.74
CA ASP A 49 -12.05 7.10 -12.67
C ASP A 49 -10.73 6.38 -13.03
N PRO A 50 -10.13 6.68 -14.20
CA PRO A 50 -8.92 6.03 -14.69
C PRO A 50 -7.72 6.06 -13.74
N ASP A 51 -7.56 7.15 -12.96
CA ASP A 51 -6.43 7.33 -12.04
C ASP A 51 -6.63 6.47 -10.79
N THR A 52 -7.80 6.57 -10.16
CA THR A 52 -8.15 5.73 -9.01
C THR A 52 -8.11 4.24 -9.39
N TYR A 53 -8.55 3.87 -10.61
CA TYR A 53 -8.45 2.49 -11.09
C TYR A 53 -6.99 2.05 -11.17
N TYR A 54 -6.09 2.85 -11.74
CA TYR A 54 -4.68 2.50 -11.78
C TYR A 54 -4.08 2.34 -10.38
N ASP A 55 -4.25 3.33 -9.50
CA ASP A 55 -3.62 3.33 -8.17
C ASP A 55 -4.11 2.16 -7.31
N CYS A 56 -5.44 1.95 -7.28
CA CYS A 56 -6.06 0.97 -6.40
C CYS A 56 -6.05 -0.45 -6.97
N VAL A 57 -6.07 -0.62 -8.30
CA VAL A 57 -6.28 -1.94 -8.93
C VAL A 57 -5.00 -2.49 -9.56
N LEU A 58 -4.13 -1.62 -10.08
CA LEU A 58 -3.00 -2.05 -10.91
C LEU A 58 -1.64 -1.73 -10.29
N SER A 59 -1.58 -0.72 -9.42
CA SER A 59 -0.32 -0.15 -8.96
C SER A 59 0.08 -0.59 -7.56
N ASN A 60 -0.75 -0.30 -6.56
CA ASN A 60 -0.44 -0.59 -5.17
C ASN A 60 -1.30 -1.75 -4.66
N ALA A 61 -0.66 -2.73 -4.02
CA ALA A 61 -1.39 -3.75 -3.28
C ALA A 61 -1.77 -3.24 -1.88
N PRO A 62 -2.95 -3.67 -1.37
CA PRO A 62 -3.35 -3.42 0.00
C PRO A 62 -2.49 -4.23 1.00
N GLY A 63 -2.69 -3.99 2.29
CA GLY A 63 -2.11 -4.84 3.34
C GLY A 63 -0.70 -4.51 3.79
N TRP A 64 -0.14 -5.43 4.57
CA TRP A 64 1.22 -5.33 5.09
C TRP A 64 2.23 -5.74 4.02
N LYS A 65 3.25 -4.90 3.82
CA LYS A 65 4.29 -5.16 2.83
C LYS A 65 5.65 -4.66 3.25
N VAL A 66 6.68 -5.29 2.71
CA VAL A 66 8.09 -4.89 2.87
C VAL A 66 8.60 -4.44 1.50
N GLY A 67 9.15 -3.23 1.42
CA GLY A 67 9.46 -2.59 0.15
C GLY A 67 8.20 -2.09 -0.57
N GLY A 68 8.27 -2.07 -1.91
CA GLY A 68 7.18 -1.64 -2.77
C GLY A 68 7.05 -0.13 -2.85
N TRP A 69 5.83 0.35 -3.10
CA TRP A 69 5.52 1.76 -3.27
C TRP A 69 4.52 2.24 -2.20
N PRO A 70 4.65 3.50 -1.74
CA PRO A 70 3.70 4.09 -0.81
C PRO A 70 2.39 4.39 -1.55
N ALA A 71 1.27 4.18 -0.86
CA ALA A 71 -0.05 4.55 -1.37
C ALA A 71 -0.42 5.94 -0.83
N TRP A 72 -0.74 6.87 -1.73
CA TRP A 72 -0.91 8.30 -1.45
C TRP A 72 -2.35 8.73 -1.23
N ASN A 73 -3.29 7.78 -1.15
CA ASN A 73 -4.74 7.97 -1.27
C ASN A 73 -5.36 9.12 -0.43
N SER A 74 -4.67 9.61 0.61
CA SER A 74 -5.09 10.73 1.47
C SER A 74 -4.20 11.99 1.40
N THR A 75 -3.06 11.95 0.69
CA THR A 75 -2.13 13.07 0.51
C THR A 75 -1.30 12.89 -0.76
N ASP A 76 -1.14 13.95 -1.55
CA ASP A 76 -0.30 13.92 -2.75
C ASP A 76 1.16 13.47 -2.43
N PRO A 77 1.82 12.76 -3.36
CA PRO A 77 3.23 12.45 -3.24
C PRO A 77 4.07 13.72 -3.10
N ARG A 78 5.08 13.67 -2.24
CA ARG A 78 6.06 14.74 -2.08
C ARG A 78 7.47 14.16 -1.98
N PRO A 79 8.50 14.81 -2.54
CA PRO A 79 9.88 14.35 -2.35
C PRO A 79 10.23 14.21 -0.86
N ARG A 80 10.85 13.09 -0.49
CA ARG A 80 11.33 12.81 0.86
C ARG A 80 12.83 12.53 0.84
N PRO A 81 13.69 13.55 0.82
CA PRO A 81 15.12 13.35 0.93
C PRO A 81 15.51 12.99 2.36
N CYS A 82 16.54 12.15 2.49
CA CYS A 82 17.21 11.91 3.76
C CYS A 82 17.80 13.22 4.31
N SER A 83 17.55 13.53 5.58
CA SER A 83 18.05 14.75 6.23
C SER A 83 19.58 14.79 6.33
N GLU A 84 20.25 13.64 6.31
CA GLU A 84 21.71 13.53 6.48
C GLU A 84 22.47 13.63 5.15
N CYS A 85 21.95 13.04 4.07
CA CYS A 85 22.67 12.93 2.79
C CYS A 85 21.89 13.34 1.55
N GLY A 86 20.61 13.70 1.68
CA GLY A 86 19.77 14.15 0.57
C GLY A 86 19.27 13.06 -0.37
N THR A 87 19.68 11.80 -0.19
CA THR A 87 19.20 10.66 -0.98
C THR A 87 17.68 10.49 -0.82
N GLY A 88 16.96 10.25 -1.92
CA GLY A 88 15.53 9.93 -1.86
C GLY A 88 15.29 8.71 -0.97
N MET A 89 14.37 8.83 -0.03
CA MET A 89 14.01 7.74 0.87
C MET A 89 13.09 6.75 0.17
N GLU A 90 13.25 5.46 0.46
CA GLU A 90 12.44 4.36 -0.09
C GLU A 90 11.57 3.75 1.01
N VAL A 91 10.43 3.15 0.65
CA VAL A 91 9.59 2.46 1.63
C VAL A 91 10.31 1.21 2.10
N LEU A 92 10.56 1.10 3.40
CA LEU A 92 11.02 -0.13 4.04
C LEU A 92 9.84 -1.06 4.30
N MET A 93 8.75 -0.51 4.85
CA MET A 93 7.60 -1.29 5.28
C MET A 93 6.33 -0.45 5.25
N THR A 94 5.22 -1.09 4.90
CA THR A 94 3.87 -0.57 5.10
C THR A 94 3.13 -1.49 6.08
N VAL A 95 2.49 -0.87 7.07
CA VAL A 95 1.66 -1.50 8.10
C VAL A 95 0.24 -0.99 7.89
N ALA A 96 -0.64 -1.80 7.32
CA ALA A 96 -2.02 -1.41 7.04
C ALA A 96 -2.98 -1.94 8.11
N THR A 97 -4.13 -1.26 8.27
CA THR A 97 -5.20 -1.78 9.13
C THR A 97 -5.86 -3.03 8.54
N PHE A 98 -5.94 -3.11 7.21
CA PHE A 98 -6.62 -4.20 6.51
C PHE A 98 -5.66 -4.85 5.52
N GLU A 99 -5.70 -6.19 5.43
CA GLU A 99 -4.91 -6.95 4.45
C GLU A 99 -5.54 -6.94 3.06
N GLU A 100 -6.86 -6.82 2.98
CA GLU A 100 -7.64 -6.83 1.74
C GLU A 100 -8.81 -5.84 1.78
N GLY A 101 -9.24 -5.38 0.60
CA GLY A 101 -10.45 -4.59 0.39
C GLY A 101 -10.42 -3.17 0.95
N ASP A 102 -9.22 -2.67 1.25
CA ASP A 102 -8.92 -1.25 1.54
C ASP A 102 -8.60 -0.46 0.27
N ASP A 103 -8.50 -1.15 -0.86
CA ASP A 103 -8.50 -0.56 -2.18
C ASP A 103 -9.94 -0.48 -2.71
N ALA A 104 -10.23 0.55 -3.50
CA ALA A 104 -11.59 0.76 -4.02
C ALA A 104 -12.09 -0.39 -4.91
N GLY A 105 -11.17 -1.13 -5.56
CA GLY A 105 -11.48 -2.20 -6.50
C GLY A 105 -11.53 -3.62 -5.92
N ASN A 106 -11.17 -3.85 -4.64
CA ASN A 106 -10.93 -5.19 -4.09
C ASN A 106 -10.11 -6.07 -5.06
N SER A 107 -9.11 -5.47 -5.68
CA SER A 107 -8.40 -5.98 -6.86
C SER A 107 -7.48 -7.14 -6.56
N TRP A 108 -7.11 -7.28 -5.29
CA TRP A 108 -6.15 -8.26 -4.84
C TRP A 108 -6.67 -9.02 -3.61
N SER A 109 -6.44 -10.32 -3.63
CA SER A 109 -6.58 -11.21 -2.48
C SER A 109 -5.44 -12.21 -2.52
N PRO A 110 -4.94 -12.65 -1.34
CA PRO A 110 -3.88 -13.64 -1.28
C PRO A 110 -4.30 -14.96 -1.93
N TYR A 111 -3.34 -15.67 -2.54
CA TYR A 111 -3.63 -16.94 -3.20
C TYR A 111 -4.21 -17.96 -2.21
N PRO A 112 -5.33 -18.65 -2.51
CA PRO A 112 -5.92 -19.61 -1.59
C PRO A 112 -4.97 -20.77 -1.28
N HIS A 113 -4.63 -20.96 0.00
CA HIS A 113 -3.77 -22.06 0.42
C HIS A 113 -4.56 -23.34 0.73
N PRO A 114 -4.08 -24.53 0.31
CA PRO A 114 -4.71 -25.80 0.68
C PRO A 114 -4.65 -26.03 2.20
N GLY A 115 -5.81 -25.97 2.86
CA GLY A 115 -5.90 -26.16 4.31
C GLY A 115 -6.06 -24.87 5.12
N ALA A 116 -5.96 -23.70 4.48
CA ALA A 116 -6.54 -22.50 5.06
C ALA A 116 -8.05 -22.74 5.23
N GLY A 117 -8.59 -22.47 6.42
CA GLY A 117 -10.03 -22.36 6.59
C GLY A 117 -10.59 -21.31 5.62
N PRO A 118 -11.90 -21.24 5.40
CA PRO A 118 -12.46 -20.18 4.55
C PRO A 118 -11.93 -18.83 5.05
N TYR A 119 -11.15 -18.13 4.22
CA TYR A 119 -10.87 -16.72 4.45
C TYR A 119 -12.24 -16.07 4.63
N PRO A 120 -12.52 -15.41 5.76
CA PRO A 120 -13.75 -14.68 5.91
C PRO A 120 -13.69 -13.57 4.86
N GLY A 121 -14.28 -13.82 3.68
CA GLY A 121 -14.24 -12.95 2.49
C GLY A 121 -15.01 -11.66 2.75
N HIS A 122 -14.48 -10.86 3.66
CA HIS A 122 -15.10 -9.69 4.24
C HIS A 122 -14.16 -8.53 4.01
N ARG A 123 -14.64 -7.57 3.21
CA ARG A 123 -14.07 -6.24 3.07
C ARG A 123 -13.65 -5.68 4.44
N GLY A 124 -12.41 -5.24 4.55
CA GLY A 124 -11.87 -4.73 5.82
C GLY A 124 -11.51 -5.83 6.82
N TYR A 125 -11.03 -6.99 6.35
CA TYR A 125 -10.53 -8.03 7.22
C TYR A 125 -9.21 -7.57 7.88
N ASN A 126 -9.28 -7.30 9.19
CA ASN A 126 -8.13 -6.97 10.01
C ASN A 126 -7.53 -8.26 10.59
N ALA A 127 -6.75 -8.98 9.78
CA ALA A 127 -6.15 -10.25 10.15
C ALA A 127 -5.12 -10.13 11.28
N THR A 128 -4.49 -8.96 11.41
CA THR A 128 -3.43 -8.71 12.39
C THR A 128 -3.97 -8.12 13.68
N GLY A 129 -5.23 -7.68 13.74
CA GLY A 129 -5.78 -6.93 14.86
C GLY A 129 -5.18 -5.53 15.05
N VAL A 130 -4.28 -5.09 14.15
CA VAL A 130 -3.63 -3.79 14.24
C VAL A 130 -4.53 -2.71 13.64
N GLN A 131 -4.72 -1.62 14.36
CA GLN A 131 -5.55 -0.49 13.95
C GLN A 131 -4.69 0.76 13.82
N ILE A 132 -4.54 1.27 12.59
CA ILE A 132 -3.86 2.53 12.32
C ILE A 132 -4.93 3.60 12.07
N GLY A 133 -5.08 4.53 13.00
CA GLY A 133 -6.08 5.61 12.89
C GLY A 133 -7.49 5.07 12.58
N SER A 134 -8.13 5.63 11.55
CA SER A 134 -9.48 5.27 11.13
C SER A 134 -9.54 4.20 10.03
N GLY A 135 -8.51 3.35 9.92
CA GLY A 135 -8.34 2.39 8.81
C GLY A 135 -7.20 2.77 7.87
N TYR A 136 -6.31 3.63 8.32
CA TYR A 136 -5.15 4.08 7.56
C TYR A 136 -4.07 3.00 7.49
N ARG A 137 -2.97 3.36 6.84
CA ARG A 137 -1.72 2.62 6.81
C ARG A 137 -0.56 3.50 7.23
N GLN A 138 0.45 2.88 7.82
CA GLN A 138 1.69 3.51 8.25
C GLN A 138 2.81 3.06 7.32
N HIS A 139 3.42 4.00 6.62
CA HIS A 139 4.64 3.81 5.84
C HIS A 139 5.86 4.17 6.68
N LEU A 140 6.86 3.30 6.67
CA LEU A 140 8.19 3.52 7.24
C LEU A 140 9.18 3.62 6.09
N PHE A 141 9.88 4.76 6.00
CA PHE A 141 10.87 5.00 4.96
C PHE A 141 12.29 4.92 5.50
N VAL A 142 13.20 4.37 4.69
CA VAL A 142 14.61 4.20 5.00
C VAL A 142 15.48 4.86 3.94
N CYS A 143 16.66 5.34 4.34
CA CYS A 143 17.66 5.86 3.41
C CYS A 143 18.39 4.68 2.74
N PRO A 144 18.26 4.48 1.42
CA PRO A 144 18.88 3.34 0.75
C PRO A 144 20.42 3.43 0.74
N ALA A 145 20.98 4.63 0.86
CA ALA A 145 22.43 4.80 0.93
C ALA A 145 23.05 4.36 2.29
N LYS A 146 22.29 4.50 3.38
CA LYS A 146 22.72 4.24 4.78
C LYS A 146 21.49 4.01 5.67
N PRO A 147 21.13 2.74 5.97
CA PRO A 147 19.94 2.41 6.76
C PRO A 147 19.94 2.97 8.19
N GLU A 148 21.10 3.37 8.71
CA GLU A 148 21.25 3.98 10.05
C GLU A 148 20.87 5.46 10.09
N HIS A 149 20.69 6.10 8.93
CA HIS A 149 20.17 7.47 8.89
C HIS A 149 18.72 7.52 9.41
N PRO A 150 18.25 8.69 9.87
CA PRO A 150 16.89 8.84 10.40
C PRO A 150 15.83 8.30 9.44
N HIS A 151 14.87 7.54 9.97
CA HIS A 151 13.71 7.04 9.22
C HIS A 151 12.61 8.09 9.17
N ILE A 152 11.73 8.00 8.17
CA ILE A 152 10.53 8.84 8.08
C ILE A 152 9.31 7.96 8.29
N GLU A 153 8.40 8.44 9.14
CA GLU A 153 7.10 7.85 9.37
C GLU A 153 6.03 8.69 8.67
N LEU A 154 5.15 8.05 7.91
CA LEU A 154 4.01 8.68 7.25
C LEU A 154 2.76 7.81 7.36
N MET A 155 1.67 8.39 7.83
CA MET A 155 0.35 7.75 7.82
C MET A 155 -0.47 8.25 6.62
N THR A 156 -1.08 7.33 5.87
CA THR A 156 -1.97 7.63 4.72
C THR A 156 -3.26 6.83 4.75
#